data_AF-A0A8S1HJL7-F1
#
_entry.id   AF-A0A8S1HJL7-F1
#
_cell.length_a   1.000
_cell.length_b   1.000
_cell.length_c   1.000
_cell.angle_alpha   90.00
_cell.angle_beta   90.00
_cell.angle_gamma   90.00
#
_symmetry.space_group_name_H-M   'P 1'
#
loop_
_entity.id
_entity.type
_entity.pdbx_description
1 polymer ?
#
loop_
_entity_poly.entity_id
_entity_poly.type
_entity_poly.pdbx_seq_one_letter_code
_entity_poly.pdbx_strand_id
1 'polypeptide(L)'
;MAKPAYARVKHLHEVATSISMLGTSKDDGYAKISRHISKTLREVLDRDRMHVESSLKRAFCRKCREVLVGKIEKSEISFPEKNVVRQTCCRCQNYRNYMTLRGYGQQLKEQHLKIN
;
A
#
# COMPACT_ATOMS: atom_id res chain seq x y z
N MET A 1 15.73 -15.14 -16.64
CA MET A 1 16.47 -13.96 -16.13
C MET A 1 15.48 -12.88 -15.75
N ALA A 2 15.48 -12.40 -14.50
CA ALA A 2 14.67 -11.25 -14.13
C ALA A 2 15.20 -10.03 -14.92
N LYS A 3 14.40 -9.48 -15.82
CA LYS A 3 14.78 -8.27 -16.57
C LYS A 3 15.16 -7.17 -15.54
N PRO A 4 16.24 -6.40 -15.72
CA PRO A 4 16.69 -5.37 -14.77
C PRO A 4 15.58 -4.45 -14.24
N ALA A 5 14.56 -4.19 -15.06
CA ALA A 5 13.38 -3.42 -14.68
C ALA A 5 12.58 -4.04 -13.50
N TYR A 6 12.40 -5.37 -13.46
CA TYR A 6 11.74 -6.06 -12.34
C TYR A 6 12.55 -5.96 -11.04
N ALA A 7 13.88 -6.03 -11.12
CA ALA A 7 14.74 -5.88 -9.96
C ALA A 7 14.62 -4.45 -9.36
N ARG A 8 14.59 -3.41 -10.21
CA ARG A 8 14.39 -2.02 -9.78
C ARG A 8 13.05 -1.81 -9.09
N VAL A 9 11.98 -2.33 -9.69
CA VAL A 9 10.61 -2.26 -9.13
C VAL A 9 10.55 -2.92 -7.76
N LYS A 10 11.09 -4.14 -7.65
CA LYS A 10 11.13 -4.88 -6.40
C LYS A 10 11.91 -4.11 -5.34
N HIS A 11 13.11 -3.63 -5.68
CA HIS A 11 13.96 -2.86 -4.79
C HIS A 11 13.26 -1.59 -4.28
N LEU A 12 12.68 -0.77 -5.17
CA LEU A 12 11.98 0.45 -4.78
C LEU A 12 10.77 0.18 -3.88
N HIS A 13 10.04 -0.92 -4.12
CA HIS A 13 8.94 -1.32 -3.24
C HIS A 13 9.43 -1.73 -1.84
N GLU A 14 10.48 -2.54 -1.77
CA GLU A 14 11.10 -2.97 -0.51
C GLU A 14 11.62 -1.77 0.27
N VAL A 15 12.35 -0.86 -0.37
CA VAL A 15 12.88 0.36 0.27
C VAL A 15 11.74 1.25 0.77
N ALA A 16 10.71 1.51 -0.04
CA ALA A 16 9.58 2.33 0.40
C ALA A 16 8.88 1.73 1.62
N THR A 17 8.70 0.41 1.63
CA THR A 17 8.06 -0.30 2.74
C THR A 17 8.93 -0.28 4.00
N SER A 18 10.22 -0.60 3.87
CA SER A 18 11.18 -0.61 4.97
C SER A 18 11.32 0.75 5.63
N ILE A 19 11.45 1.82 4.84
CA ILE A 19 11.51 3.19 5.37
C ILE A 19 10.21 3.56 6.09
N SER A 20 9.04 3.18 5.55
CA SER A 20 7.77 3.43 6.22
C SER A 20 7.65 2.72 7.58
N MET A 21 8.29 1.56 7.75
CA MET A 21 8.31 0.80 9.01
C MET A 21 9.18 1.44 10.10
N LEU A 22 10.15 2.29 9.72
CA LEU A 22 11.00 3.02 10.67
C LEU A 22 10.33 4.27 11.25
N GLY A 23 9.20 4.69 10.69
CA GLY A 23 8.44 5.83 11.18
C GLY A 23 7.84 5.59 12.57
N THR A 24 7.65 6.67 13.32
CA THR A 24 7.01 6.71 14.64
C THR A 24 5.67 7.44 14.61
N SER A 25 5.35 8.17 13.53
CA SER A 25 4.04 8.78 13.33
C SER A 25 3.51 8.64 11.90
N LYS A 26 2.23 8.96 11.69
CA LYS A 26 1.58 8.85 10.37
C LYS A 26 2.16 9.81 9.32
N ASP A 27 2.81 10.91 9.71
CA ASP A 27 3.32 11.93 8.79
C ASP A 27 4.71 12.48 9.14
N ASP A 28 5.57 11.66 9.74
CA ASP A 28 6.96 12.02 10.01
C ASP A 28 7.84 12.10 8.74
N GLY A 29 9.14 12.36 8.94
CA GLY A 29 10.13 12.37 7.87
C GLY A 29 10.21 11.04 7.10
N TYR A 30 10.10 9.89 7.78
CA TYR A 30 10.12 8.57 7.15
C TYR A 30 8.87 8.34 6.28
N ALA A 31 7.69 8.83 6.71
CA ALA A 31 6.49 8.83 5.90
C ALA A 31 6.67 9.68 4.62
N LYS A 32 7.32 10.84 4.73
CA LYS A 32 7.64 11.70 3.56
C LYS A 32 8.58 11.00 2.57
N ILE A 33 9.66 10.39 3.07
CA ILE A 33 10.65 9.70 2.23
C ILE A 33 10.05 8.47 1.56
N SER A 34 9.36 7.61 2.32
CA SER A 34 8.72 6.40 1.76
C SER A 34 7.68 6.73 0.68
N ARG A 35 6.91 7.80 0.87
CA ARG A 35 6.01 8.33 -0.17
C ARG A 35 6.73 8.78 -1.43
N HIS A 36 7.85 9.49 -1.29
CA HIS A 36 8.65 9.93 -2.43
C HIS A 36 9.12 8.73 -3.24
N ILE A 37 9.68 7.70 -2.58
CA ILE A 37 10.12 6.47 -3.24
C ILE A 37 8.93 5.73 -3.88
N SER A 38 7.75 5.72 -3.26
CA SER A 38 6.54 5.14 -3.86
C SER A 38 6.05 5.88 -5.11
N LYS A 39 6.29 7.20 -5.20
CA LYS A 39 6.06 7.99 -6.42
C LYS A 39 7.08 7.63 -7.50
N THR A 40 8.36 7.57 -7.17
CA THR A 40 9.42 7.14 -8.10
C THR A 40 9.18 5.72 -8.63
N LEU A 41 8.74 4.79 -7.77
CA LEU A 41 8.32 3.46 -8.19
C LEU A 41 7.20 3.52 -9.24
N ARG A 42 6.21 4.40 -9.04
CA ARG A 42 5.10 4.56 -9.99
C ARG A 42 5.60 5.08 -11.34
N GLU A 43 6.49 6.06 -11.33
CA GLU A 43 7.11 6.62 -12.53
C GLU A 43 7.89 5.54 -13.31
N VAL A 44 8.65 4.69 -12.61
CA VAL A 44 9.36 3.56 -13.24
C VAL A 44 8.38 2.58 -13.87
N LEU A 45 7.31 2.21 -13.16
CA LEU A 45 6.29 1.29 -13.69
C LEU A 45 5.60 1.84 -14.94
N ASP A 46 5.25 3.12 -14.93
CA ASP A 46 4.56 3.79 -16.03
C ASP A 46 5.51 3.94 -17.24
N ARG A 47 6.76 4.38 -17.02
CA ARG A 47 7.77 4.53 -18.08
C ARG A 47 8.10 3.20 -18.74
N ASP A 48 8.34 2.16 -17.94
CA ASP A 48 8.76 0.85 -18.43
C ASP A 48 7.55 -0.04 -18.83
N ARG A 49 6.31 0.50 -18.77
CA ARG A 49 5.03 -0.18 -19.06
C ARG A 49 4.91 -1.55 -18.37
N MET A 50 5.33 -1.60 -17.12
CA MET A 50 5.45 -2.87 -16.40
C MET A 50 4.15 -3.30 -15.74
N HIS A 51 3.76 -4.54 -16.02
CA HIS A 51 2.73 -5.23 -15.26
C HIS A 51 3.35 -5.87 -14.01
N VAL A 52 2.82 -5.48 -12.84
CA VAL A 52 3.21 -6.03 -11.54
C VAL A 52 2.00 -6.58 -10.80
N GLU A 53 2.31 -7.51 -9.90
CA GLU A 53 1.37 -8.15 -8.99
C GLU A 53 0.49 -7.16 -8.25
N SER A 54 -0.76 -7.56 -8.02
CA SER A 54 -1.74 -6.72 -7.31
C SER A 54 -1.34 -6.50 -5.85
N SER A 55 -0.60 -7.41 -5.21
CA SER A 55 -0.05 -7.25 -3.86
C SER A 55 0.85 -6.01 -3.76
N LEU A 56 1.81 -5.88 -4.67
CA LEU A 56 2.70 -4.71 -4.82
C LEU A 56 1.93 -3.39 -4.95
N LYS A 57 0.85 -3.37 -5.74
CA LYS A 57 0.02 -2.16 -5.94
C LYS A 57 -0.91 -1.85 -4.75
N ARG A 58 -1.18 -2.82 -3.88
CA ARG A 58 -2.06 -2.67 -2.70
C ARG A 58 -1.32 -2.09 -1.49
N ALA A 59 0.00 -2.26 -1.43
CA ALA A 59 0.85 -1.63 -0.44
C ALA A 59 0.79 -0.09 -0.45
N PHE A 60 0.31 0.53 -1.53
CA PHE A 60 0.29 1.99 -1.69
C PHE A 60 -1.09 2.56 -1.99
N CYS A 61 -1.35 3.77 -1.50
CA CYS A 61 -2.48 4.58 -1.93
C CYS A 61 -2.41 4.87 -3.45
N ARG A 62 -3.56 4.80 -4.17
CA ARG A 62 -3.57 5.14 -5.62
C ARG A 62 -3.30 6.62 -5.87
N LYS A 63 -3.83 7.48 -5.01
CA LYS A 63 -3.82 8.93 -5.19
C LYS A 63 -2.53 9.54 -4.66
N CYS A 64 -2.33 9.50 -3.35
CA CYS A 64 -1.23 10.24 -2.71
C CYS A 64 0.07 9.43 -2.53
N ARG A 65 0.06 8.15 -2.91
CA ARG A 65 1.19 7.21 -2.80
C ARG A 65 1.69 6.93 -1.38
N GLU A 66 0.89 7.21 -0.36
CA GLU A 66 1.14 6.74 1.02
C GLU A 66 1.35 5.23 1.07
N VAL A 67 2.34 4.77 1.84
CA VAL A 67 2.54 3.35 2.11
C VAL A 67 1.54 2.94 3.18
N LEU A 68 0.58 2.08 2.82
CA LEU A 68 -0.55 1.68 3.66
C LEU A 68 -0.24 0.42 4.49
N VAL A 69 0.86 -0.26 4.19
CA VAL A 69 1.35 -1.42 4.92
C VAL A 69 2.47 -1.00 5.86
N GLY A 70 2.40 -1.37 7.13
CA GLY A 70 3.45 -1.06 8.10
C GLY A 70 2.99 -1.18 9.55
N LYS A 71 3.91 -0.85 10.45
CA LYS A 71 3.70 -0.88 11.91
C LYS A 71 2.65 0.13 12.38
N ILE A 72 2.60 1.30 11.74
CA ILE A 72 1.67 2.37 12.06
C ILE A 72 0.48 2.28 11.11
N GLU A 73 -0.73 2.30 11.67
CA GLU A 73 -1.95 2.33 10.89
C GLU A 73 -2.08 3.63 10.09
N LYS A 74 -1.86 3.53 8.77
CA LYS A 74 -1.98 4.63 7.80
C LYS A 74 -3.23 4.51 6.92
N SER A 75 -4.04 3.49 7.18
CA SER A 75 -5.36 3.32 6.58
C SER A 75 -6.38 2.90 7.62
N GLU A 76 -7.61 3.36 7.43
CA GLU A 76 -8.78 2.93 8.18
C GLU A 76 -9.51 1.83 7.40
N ILE A 77 -10.03 0.84 8.12
CA ILE A 77 -10.81 -0.26 7.56
C ILE A 77 -12.27 -0.11 7.99
N SER A 78 -13.19 -0.12 7.03
CA SER A 78 -14.64 -0.08 7.28
C SER A 78 -15.41 -1.07 6.42
N PHE A 79 -16.66 -1.36 6.80
CA PHE A 79 -17.52 -2.35 6.14
C PHE A 79 -18.81 -1.67 5.67
N PRO A 80 -18.80 -1.03 4.50
CA PRO A 80 -19.96 -0.27 4.02
C PRO A 80 -21.14 -1.17 3.63
N GLU A 81 -20.88 -2.41 3.22
CA GLU A 81 -21.88 -3.36 2.73
C GLU A 81 -21.53 -4.79 3.15
N LYS A 82 -22.51 -5.69 3.07
CA LYS A 82 -22.28 -7.13 3.29
C LYS A 82 -21.25 -7.64 2.27
N ASN A 83 -20.21 -8.29 2.78
CA ASN A 83 -19.09 -8.85 2.01
C ASN A 83 -18.15 -7.85 1.33
N VAL A 84 -18.22 -6.56 1.69
CA VAL A 84 -17.30 -5.54 1.17
C VAL A 84 -16.49 -4.95 2.32
N VAL A 85 -15.17 -4.91 2.15
CA VAL A 85 -14.26 -4.18 3.04
C VAL A 85 -13.68 -2.99 2.29
N ARG A 86 -13.71 -1.82 2.92
CA ARG A 86 -13.17 -0.57 2.41
C ARG A 86 -11.90 -0.23 3.18
N GLN A 87 -10.81 -0.01 2.46
CA GLN A 87 -9.57 0.53 3.00
C GLN A 87 -9.45 2.00 2.58
N THR A 88 -9.48 2.91 3.55
CA THR A 88 -9.41 4.36 3.34
C THR A 88 -8.04 4.87 3.77
N CYS A 89 -7.34 5.61 2.90
CA CYS A 89 -6.06 6.22 3.25
C CYS A 89 -6.26 7.40 4.19
N CYS A 90 -5.70 7.36 5.40
CA CYS A 90 -5.88 8.43 6.40
C CYS A 90 -5.29 9.79 5.95
N ARG A 91 -4.33 9.80 5.01
CA ARG A 91 -3.70 11.02 4.52
C ARG A 91 -4.53 11.79 3.49
N CYS A 92 -5.16 11.09 2.55
CA CYS A 92 -5.84 11.73 1.42
C CYS A 92 -7.30 11.31 1.23
N GLN A 93 -7.81 10.48 2.14
CA GLN A 93 -9.19 9.98 2.18
C GLN A 93 -9.64 9.18 0.94
N ASN A 94 -8.72 8.91 0.00
CA ASN A 94 -9.00 8.02 -1.11
C ASN A 94 -9.13 6.58 -0.61
N TYR A 95 -10.19 5.88 -1.03
CA TYR A 95 -10.47 4.52 -0.61
C TYR A 95 -10.36 3.50 -1.74
N ARG A 96 -10.35 2.22 -1.37
CA ARG A 96 -10.55 1.07 -2.27
C ARG A 96 -11.45 0.06 -1.58
N ASN A 97 -12.37 -0.51 -2.34
CA ASN A 97 -13.20 -1.61 -1.88
C ASN A 97 -12.58 -2.94 -2.31
N TYR A 98 -12.73 -3.95 -1.46
CA TYR A 98 -12.35 -5.32 -1.73
C TYR A 98 -13.46 -6.26 -1.27
N MET A 99 -13.64 -7.37 -1.99
CA MET A 99 -14.57 -8.41 -1.58
C MET A 99 -13.97 -9.22 -0.42
N THR A 100 -14.74 -9.48 0.64
CA THR A 100 -14.27 -10.23 1.81
C THR A 100 -14.29 -11.74 1.63
N LEU A 101 -14.86 -12.24 0.54
CA LEU A 101 -15.03 -13.68 0.28
C LEU A 101 -13.71 -14.41 0.02
N ARG A 102 -12.68 -13.71 -0.49
CA ARG A 102 -11.37 -14.30 -0.80
C ARG A 102 -10.27 -13.25 -0.96
N GLY A 103 -9.02 -13.68 -0.77
CA GLY A 103 -7.83 -12.89 -1.06
C GLY A 103 -7.62 -11.72 -0.09
N TYR A 104 -7.19 -10.57 -0.61
CA TYR A 104 -6.80 -9.44 0.25
C TYR A 104 -7.96 -8.86 1.08
N GLY A 105 -9.19 -8.86 0.56
CA GLY A 105 -10.33 -8.38 1.34
C GLY A 105 -10.66 -9.28 2.54
N GLN A 106 -10.42 -10.59 2.40
CA GLN A 106 -10.50 -11.52 3.53
C GLN A 106 -9.41 -11.21 4.57
N GLN A 107 -8.17 -11.02 4.13
CA GLN A 107 -7.04 -10.66 5.01
C GLN A 107 -7.30 -9.37 5.79
N LEU A 108 -7.82 -8.34 5.13
CA LEU A 108 -8.19 -7.07 5.79
C LEU A 108 -9.30 -7.26 6.83
N LYS A 109 -10.29 -8.12 6.53
CA LYS A 109 -11.36 -8.44 7.48
C LYS A 109 -10.81 -9.15 8.71
N GLU A 110 -9.97 -10.16 8.52
CA GLU A 110 -9.33 -10.91 9.61
C GLU A 110 -8.41 -10.02 10.45
N GLN A 111 -7.68 -9.09 9.83
CA GLN A 111 -6.84 -8.12 10.55
C GLN A 111 -7.69 -7.19 11.43
N HIS A 112 -8.80 -6.67 10.90
CA HIS A 112 -9.69 -5.79 11.66
C HIS A 112 -10.33 -6.50 12.87
N LEU A 113 -10.70 -7.78 12.72
CA LEU A 113 -11.27 -8.61 13.80
C LEU A 113 -10.25 -9.06 14.86
N LYS A 114 -8.94 -8.88 14.63
CA LYS A 114 -7.91 -9.20 15.63
C LYS A 114 -7.56 -8.00 16.53
N ILE A 115 -7.87 -6.79 16.07
CA ILE A 115 -7.54 -5.53 16.75
C ILE A 115 -8.73 -5.05 17.60
N ASN A 116 -9.95 -5.46 17.26
CA ASN A 116 -11.19 -5.17 17.98
C ASN A 116 -11.77 -6.47 18.54
#